data_AF-A0A7S4PI47-F1
#
_entry.id   AF-A0A7S4PI47-F1
#
_cell.length_a   1.000
_cell.length_b   1.000
_cell.length_c   1.000
_cell.angle_alpha   90.00
_cell.angle_beta   90.00
_cell.angle_gamma   90.00
#
_symmetry.space_group_name_H-M   'P 1'
#
loop_
_entity.id
_entity.type
_entity.pdbx_description
1 polymer ?
#
loop_
_entity_poly.entity_id
_entity_poly.type
_entity_poly.pdbx_seq_one_letter_code
_entity_poly.pdbx_strand_id
1 'polypeptide(L)'
;MEGGSFQSLAKGGRVGGLILESSGVIPRAVQEIFSQLEERKADYTVNVSHLEIYNETLMDLLSNNPDVKLNICHDPQGNTIVSHLEEVLVQNAGDIYRVLARGQ
;
A
#
# COMPACT_ATOMS: atom_id res chain seq x y z
N MET A 1 10.45 4.11 23.21
CA MET A 1 9.51 3.58 22.19
C MET A 1 9.27 4.72 21.21
N GLU A 2 10.18 4.88 20.26
CA GLU A 2 10.10 5.97 19.27
C GLU A 2 9.08 5.62 18.21
N GLY A 3 8.04 6.46 18.10
CA GLY A 3 7.12 6.43 16.98
C GLY A 3 7.86 6.81 15.71
N GLY A 4 8.13 5.82 14.86
CA GLY A 4 8.66 6.02 13.52
C GLY A 4 7.61 6.69 12.65
N SER A 5 7.63 8.02 12.63
CA SER A 5 6.78 8.83 11.78
C SER A 5 7.09 8.57 10.30
N PHE A 6 6.09 8.16 9.52
CA PHE A 6 6.14 7.91 8.07
C PHE A 6 6.38 9.18 7.20
N GLN A 7 6.92 10.26 7.79
CA GLN A 7 6.91 11.62 7.24
C GLN A 7 8.02 11.97 6.22
N SER A 8 8.93 11.06 5.82
CA SER A 8 10.10 11.50 5.01
C SER A 8 9.95 11.51 3.48
N LEU A 9 8.80 11.18 2.86
CA LEU A 9 8.75 11.00 1.40
C LEU A 9 8.24 12.20 0.55
N ALA A 10 8.10 13.41 1.09
CA ALA A 10 7.47 14.50 0.32
C ALA A 10 8.37 15.67 -0.15
N LYS A 11 9.71 15.58 -0.08
CA LYS A 11 10.56 16.67 -0.59
C LYS A 11 11.78 16.23 -1.39
N GLY A 12 11.75 16.56 -2.68
CA GLY A 12 12.95 16.85 -3.47
C GLY A 12 13.18 15.90 -4.63
N GLY A 13 12.92 16.37 -5.85
CA GLY A 13 13.29 15.65 -7.06
C GLY A 13 14.81 15.51 -7.20
N ARG A 14 15.24 14.31 -7.61
CA ARG A 14 16.28 14.07 -8.61
C ARG A 14 16.23 12.61 -9.07
N VAL A 15 16.48 12.46 -10.35
CA VAL A 15 16.34 11.28 -11.20
C VAL A 15 17.40 10.23 -10.83
N GLY A 16 16.99 8.95 -10.83
CA GLY A 16 17.85 7.78 -11.06
C GLY A 16 18.95 7.50 -10.04
N GLY A 17 18.72 6.54 -9.13
CA GLY A 17 19.79 5.76 -8.49
C GLY A 17 20.01 5.99 -6.98
N LEU A 18 19.85 7.20 -6.45
CA LEU A 18 20.29 7.52 -5.07
C LEU A 18 19.19 7.45 -4.00
N ILE A 19 17.92 7.35 -4.38
CA ILE A 19 16.79 7.36 -3.44
C ILE A 19 16.58 5.99 -2.78
N LEU A 20 16.93 4.88 -3.47
CA LEU A 20 16.58 3.52 -3.02
C LEU A 20 17.34 3.05 -1.76
N GLU A 21 18.61 3.44 -1.60
CA GLU A 21 19.43 2.99 -0.45
C GLU A 21 18.99 3.63 0.88
N SER A 22 18.51 4.88 0.84
CA SER A 22 18.00 5.59 2.03
C SER A 22 16.48 5.41 2.24
N SER A 23 15.79 4.78 1.30
CA SER A 23 14.35 4.56 1.36
C SER A 23 13.97 3.43 2.32
N GLY A 24 12.70 3.40 2.77
CA GLY A 24 12.17 2.26 3.55
C GLY A 24 11.99 0.99 2.72
N VAL A 25 11.55 -0.11 3.34
CA VAL A 25 11.29 -1.38 2.62
C VAL A 25 10.13 -1.25 1.63
N ILE A 26 9.09 -0.50 1.99
CA ILE A 26 7.88 -0.29 1.17
C ILE A 26 8.22 0.38 -0.17
N PRO A 27 8.84 1.57 -0.23
CA PRO A 27 9.17 2.20 -1.51
C PRO A 27 10.11 1.38 -2.39
N ARG A 28 11.05 0.63 -1.80
CA ARG A 28 11.88 -0.31 -2.57
C ARG A 28 11.07 -1.45 -3.17
N ALA A 29 10.21 -2.09 -2.39
CA ALA A 29 9.38 -3.20 -2.86
C ALA A 29 8.41 -2.75 -3.96
N VAL A 30 7.79 -1.58 -3.81
CA VAL A 30 6.91 -0.99 -4.83
C VAL A 30 7.66 -0.77 -6.14
N GLN A 31 8.86 -0.20 -6.09
CA GLN A 31 9.66 0.03 -7.29
C GLN A 31 10.03 -1.30 -7.98
N GLU A 32 10.43 -2.30 -7.20
CA GLU A 32 10.81 -3.61 -7.69
C GLU A 32 9.63 -4.35 -8.36
N ILE A 33 8.44 -4.30 -7.74
CA ILE A 33 7.23 -4.92 -8.29
C ILE A 33 6.92 -4.36 -9.68
N PHE A 34 6.87 -3.03 -9.82
CA PHE A 34 6.58 -2.42 -11.13
C PHE A 34 7.68 -2.67 -12.16
N SER A 35 8.96 -2.66 -11.75
CA SER A 35 10.08 -3.02 -12.64
C SER A 35 9.91 -4.43 -13.21
N GLN A 36 9.55 -5.40 -12.38
CA GLN A 36 9.34 -6.78 -12.83
C GLN A 36 8.09 -6.94 -13.71
N LEU A 37 7.02 -6.20 -13.43
CA LEU A 37 5.81 -6.21 -14.24
C LEU A 37 6.08 -5.66 -15.65
N GLU A 38 6.85 -4.58 -15.76
CA GLU A 38 7.27 -4.01 -17.05
C GLU A 38 8.18 -4.96 -17.83
N GLU A 39 9.12 -5.63 -17.16
CA GLU A 39 10.04 -6.59 -17.80
C GLU A 39 9.31 -7.80 -18.40
N ARG A 40 8.29 -8.32 -17.69
CA ARG A 40 7.52 -9.51 -18.10
C ARG A 40 6.64 -9.27 -19.33
N LYS A 41 6.36 -8.01 -19.70
CA LYS A 41 5.51 -7.62 -20.84
C LYS A 41 4.16 -8.36 -20.89
N ALA A 42 3.58 -8.62 -19.73
CA ALA A 42 2.28 -9.25 -19.58
C ALA A 42 1.25 -8.24 -19.09
N ASP A 43 -0.03 -8.48 -19.39
CA ASP A 43 -1.11 -7.69 -18.83
C ASP A 43 -1.24 -7.94 -17.32
N TYR A 44 -1.33 -6.86 -16.55
CA TYR A 44 -1.45 -6.92 -15.10
C TYR A 44 -2.48 -5.92 -14.59
N THR A 45 -2.99 -6.19 -13.39
CA THR A 45 -3.84 -5.28 -12.63
C THR A 45 -3.32 -5.28 -11.21
N VAL A 46 -3.05 -4.09 -10.66
CA VAL A 46 -2.52 -3.93 -9.31
C VAL A 46 -3.54 -3.15 -8.50
N ASN A 47 -4.03 -3.77 -7.42
CA ASN A 47 -4.86 -3.13 -6.42
C ASN A 47 -4.06 -2.93 -5.13
N VAL A 48 -4.32 -1.84 -4.44
CA VAL A 48 -3.71 -1.53 -3.14
C VAL A 48 -4.81 -1.31 -2.10
N SER A 49 -4.64 -1.95 -0.95
CA SER A 49 -5.41 -1.68 0.26
C SER A 49 -4.46 -1.26 1.39
N HIS A 50 -4.98 -0.49 2.35
CA HIS A 50 -4.21 -0.03 3.51
C HIS A 50 -5.14 -0.03 4.73
N LEU A 51 -4.76 -0.77 5.76
CA LEU A 51 -5.54 -0.91 6.98
C LEU A 51 -4.64 -0.87 8.22
N GLU A 52 -5.23 -0.51 9.35
CA GLU A 52 -4.62 -0.60 10.67
C GLU A 52 -5.38 -1.59 11.56
N ILE A 53 -4.65 -2.23 12.46
CA ILE A 53 -5.22 -3.00 13.57
C ILE A 53 -4.90 -2.25 14.85
N TYR A 54 -5.90 -1.65 15.46
CA TYR A 54 -5.78 -0.97 16.75
C TYR A 54 -6.72 -1.63 17.76
N ASN A 55 -6.18 -2.11 18.88
CA ASN A 55 -6.95 -2.78 19.94
C ASN A 55 -7.92 -3.85 19.38
N GLU A 56 -7.38 -4.77 18.56
CA GLU A 56 -8.14 -5.85 17.90
C GLU A 56 -9.27 -5.37 16.96
N THR A 57 -9.31 -4.07 16.65
CA THR A 57 -10.27 -3.49 15.71
C THR A 57 -9.56 -3.17 14.39
N LEU A 58 -10.11 -3.68 13.30
CA LEU A 58 -9.68 -3.36 11.94
C LEU A 58 -10.24 -2.01 11.50
N MET A 59 -9.38 -1.15 10.97
CA MET A 59 -9.73 0.14 10.40
C MET A 59 -9.19 0.26 8.99
N ASP A 60 -10.07 0.59 8.04
CA ASP A 60 -9.67 0.91 6.67
C ASP A 60 -9.11 2.33 6.62
N LEU A 61 -7.85 2.48 6.18
CA LEU A 61 -7.16 3.77 6.10
C LEU A 61 -7.37 4.46 4.75
N LEU A 62 -8.00 3.80 3.79
CA LEU A 62 -8.35 4.38 2.48
C LEU A 62 -9.82 4.78 2.42
N SER A 63 -10.68 4.12 3.19
CA SER A 63 -12.11 4.42 3.24
C SER A 63 -12.39 5.85 3.74
N ASN A 64 -13.23 6.57 2.99
CA ASN A 64 -13.81 7.84 3.45
C ASN A 64 -15.01 7.63 4.39
N ASN A 65 -15.44 6.38 4.60
CA ASN A 65 -16.57 6.02 5.44
C ASN A 65 -16.09 5.24 6.68
N PRO A 66 -15.98 5.89 7.85
CA PRO A 66 -15.51 5.26 9.08
C PRO A 66 -16.53 4.27 9.69
N ASP A 67 -17.78 4.29 9.23
CA ASP A 67 -18.83 3.39 9.74
C ASP A 67 -18.76 1.99 9.11
N VAL A 68 -17.94 1.80 8.07
CA VAL A 68 -17.72 0.49 7.45
C VAL A 68 -16.90 -0.40 8.37
N LYS A 69 -17.51 -1.49 8.83
CA LYS A 69 -16.84 -2.50 9.65
C LYS A 69 -16.18 -3.55 8.77
N LEU A 70 -14.86 -3.64 8.88
CA LEU A 70 -14.06 -4.70 8.27
C LEU A 70 -14.27 -6.02 9.02
N ASN A 71 -14.33 -7.12 8.29
CA ASN A 71 -14.49 -8.47 8.86
C ASN A 71 -13.46 -9.43 8.27
N ILE A 72 -12.85 -10.26 9.11
CA ILE A 72 -11.97 -11.34 8.65
C ILE A 72 -12.84 -12.54 8.29
N CYS A 73 -12.64 -13.09 7.10
CA CYS A 73 -13.32 -14.30 6.63
C CYS A 73 -12.31 -15.27 6.01
N HIS A 74 -12.74 -16.50 5.77
CA HIS A 74 -11.97 -17.48 5.01
C HIS A 74 -12.65 -17.76 3.67
N ASP A 75 -11.88 -17.79 2.60
CA ASP A 75 -12.36 -18.29 1.32
C ASP A 75 -12.54 -19.83 1.36
N PRO A 76 -13.18 -20.45 0.34
CA PRO A 76 -13.35 -21.91 0.28
C PRO A 76 -12.04 -22.72 0.29
N GLN A 77 -10.92 -22.08 -0.02
CA GLN A 77 -9.58 -22.66 -0.02
C GLN A 77 -8.88 -22.52 1.35
N GLY A 78 -9.50 -21.82 2.30
CA GLY A 78 -8.96 -21.56 3.64
C GLY A 78 -8.07 -20.32 3.73
N ASN A 79 -7.92 -19.53 2.66
CA ASN A 79 -7.16 -18.28 2.72
C ASN A 79 -7.92 -17.25 3.53
N THR A 80 -7.18 -16.43 4.28
CA THR A 80 -7.75 -15.34 5.07
C THR A 80 -7.99 -14.13 4.17
N ILE A 81 -9.21 -13.60 4.19
CA ILE A 81 -9.63 -12.40 3.45
C ILE A 81 -10.22 -11.37 4.41
N VAL A 82 -10.11 -10.09 4.06
CA VAL A 82 -10.76 -8.99 4.79
C VAL A 82 -11.90 -8.44 3.94
N SER A 83 -13.13 -8.64 4.41
CA SER A 83 -14.33 -8.15 3.74
C SER A 83 -14.50 -6.64 3.96
N HIS A 84 -15.02 -5.96 2.94
CA HIS A 84 -15.31 -4.52 2.90
C HIS A 84 -14.07 -3.60 2.93
N LEU A 85 -12.87 -4.15 2.77
CA LEU A 85 -11.65 -3.39 2.64
C LEU A 85 -11.60 -2.70 1.27
N GLU A 86 -11.38 -1.38 1.24
CA GLU A 86 -11.24 -0.60 0.02
C GLU A 86 -9.96 -1.02 -0.73
N GLU A 87 -10.15 -1.37 -2.00
CA GLU A 87 -9.08 -1.64 -2.95
C GLU A 87 -9.03 -0.53 -3.99
N VAL A 88 -7.88 0.11 -4.11
CA VAL A 88 -7.65 1.17 -5.10
C VAL A 88 -6.79 0.63 -6.23
N LEU A 89 -7.31 0.73 -7.45
CA LEU A 89 -6.57 0.41 -8.67
C LEU A 89 -5.43 1.43 -8.87
N VAL A 90 -4.22 0.91 -9.10
CA VAL A 90 -3.01 1.72 -9.34
C VAL A 90 -2.35 1.31 -10.65
N GLN A 91 -1.72 2.26 -11.34
CA GLN A 91 -1.07 2.02 -12.62
C GLN A 91 0.46 2.08 -12.53
N ASN A 92 1.00 2.76 -11.51
CA ASN A 92 2.44 2.92 -11.32
C ASN A 92 2.80 3.09 -9.83
N ALA A 93 4.10 3.05 -9.54
CA ALA A 93 4.63 3.26 -8.19
C ALA A 93 4.21 4.60 -7.55
N GLY A 94 4.10 5.66 -8.35
CA GLY A 94 3.65 6.98 -7.92
C GLY A 94 2.22 6.98 -7.37
N ASP A 95 1.32 6.23 -8.00
CA ASP A 95 -0.06 6.08 -7.54
C ASP A 95 -0.11 5.42 -6.16
N ILE A 96 0.72 4.39 -5.92
CA ILE A 96 0.79 3.74 -4.62
C ILE A 96 1.19 4.75 -3.53
N TYR A 97 2.20 5.57 -3.76
CA TYR A 97 2.60 6.58 -2.77
C TYR A 97 1.50 7.59 -2.48
N ARG A 98 0.72 7.99 -3.50
CA ARG A 98 -0.44 8.86 -3.32
C ARG A 98 -1.55 8.18 -2.52
N VAL A 99 -1.78 6.89 -2.74
CA VAL A 99 -2.77 6.11 -1.99
C VAL A 99 -2.34 5.95 -0.54
N LEU A 100 -1.09 5.57 -0.27
CA LEU A 100 -0.56 5.40 1.08
C LEU A 100 -0.57 6.71 1.88
N ALA A 101 -0.34 7.85 1.22
CA ALA A 101 -0.42 9.17 1.85
C ALA A 101 -1.83 9.57 2.31
N ARG A 102 -2.90 8.90 1.85
CA ARG A 102 -4.29 9.15 2.32
C ARG A 102 -4.51 8.64 3.75
N GLY A 103 -3.80 7.59 4.14
CA GLY A 103 -3.97 6.91 5.42
C GLY A 103 -2.99 7.36 6.51
N GLN A 104 -2.51 8.61 6.45
CA GLN A 104 -1.58 9.20 7.43
C GLN A 104 -2.28 10.10 8.45
#